data_AF-X1LZC3-F1
#
_entry.id   AF-X1LZC3-F1
#
_cell.length_a   1.000
_cell.length_b   1.000
_cell.length_c   1.000
_cell.angle_alpha   90.00
_cell.angle_beta   90.00
_cell.angle_gamma   90.00
#
_symmetry.space_group_name_H-M   'P 1'
#
loop_
_entity.id
_entity.type
_entity.pdbx_description
1 polymer ?
#
loop_
_entity_poly.entity_id
_entity_poly.type
_entity_poly.pdbx_seq_one_letter_code
_entity_poly.pdbx_strand_id
1 'polypeptide(L)'
;MRTYTDCTPAVVDKVTTEVKIGTITLSAKAKKIIGLWAYAIGGAALTTAEAVTGIVRLDSPDFSIAPMRFPLDCVSALATTGVGFSPRILPVDIPAVGNGKIDCFVTLDMAQTADLKSRVGVIYEGD
;
A
#
# COMPACT_ATOMS: atom_id res chain seq x y z
N MET A 1 -13.95 -15.36 -14.95
CA MET A 1 -12.95 -14.95 -13.96
C MET A 1 -13.38 -13.60 -13.41
N ARG A 2 -13.57 -13.47 -12.10
CA ARG A 2 -13.97 -12.21 -11.45
C ARG A 2 -12.74 -11.51 -10.89
N THR A 3 -12.73 -10.19 -10.98
CA THR A 3 -11.69 -9.34 -10.41
C THR A 3 -12.18 -8.77 -9.08
N TYR A 4 -11.32 -8.83 -8.07
CA TYR A 4 -11.57 -8.36 -6.72
C TYR A 4 -10.48 -7.34 -6.34
N THR A 5 -10.79 -6.45 -5.42
CA THR A 5 -9.83 -5.53 -4.83
C THR A 5 -9.98 -5.55 -3.32
N ASP A 6 -8.85 -5.73 -2.62
CA ASP A 6 -8.78 -5.65 -1.17
C ASP A 6 -7.60 -4.77 -0.76
N CYS A 7 -7.65 -4.24 0.46
CA CYS A 7 -6.64 -3.30 0.93
C CYS A 7 -6.59 -3.25 2.46
N THR A 8 -5.48 -2.75 2.99
CA THR A 8 -5.36 -2.43 4.40
C THR A 8 -6.31 -1.28 4.78
N PRO A 9 -6.58 -1.09 6.09
CA PRO A 9 -6.99 0.21 6.59
C PRO A 9 -5.96 1.30 6.21
N ALA A 10 -6.40 2.55 6.18
CA ALA A 10 -5.47 3.66 6.12
C ALA A 10 -4.85 3.86 7.51
N VAL A 11 -3.52 3.87 7.60
CA VAL A 11 -2.77 3.97 8.86
C VAL A 11 -1.95 5.25 8.88
N VAL A 12 -1.88 5.86 10.06
CA VAL A 12 -1.03 7.02 10.30
C VAL A 12 0.43 6.59 10.40
N ASP A 13 1.29 7.19 9.58
CA ASP A 13 2.73 6.95 9.59
C ASP A 13 3.50 8.27 9.45
N LYS A 14 4.66 8.35 10.08
CA LYS A 14 5.59 9.49 10.05
C LYS A 14 7.04 9.10 10.30
N VAL A 15 7.35 7.80 10.36
CA VAL A 15 8.68 7.31 10.76
C VAL A 15 9.45 6.72 9.60
N THR A 16 10.78 6.79 9.68
CA THR A 16 11.70 6.24 8.67
C THR A 16 12.04 4.77 8.88
N THR A 17 11.39 4.13 9.85
CA THR A 17 11.54 2.71 10.13
C THR A 17 10.41 1.94 9.45
N GLU A 18 10.71 0.76 8.92
CA GLU A 18 9.68 -0.09 8.33
C GLU A 18 8.61 -0.44 9.37
N VAL A 19 7.35 -0.12 9.07
CA VAL A 19 6.20 -0.41 9.92
C VAL A 19 5.21 -1.30 9.19
N LYS A 20 4.65 -2.29 9.90
CA LYS A 20 3.53 -3.08 9.38
C LYS A 20 2.25 -2.26 9.49
N ILE A 21 1.64 -1.94 8.35
CA ILE A 21 0.40 -1.14 8.30
C ILE A 21 -0.86 -2.00 8.22
N GLY A 22 -0.72 -3.31 7.97
CA GLY A 22 -1.84 -4.22 8.00
C GLY A 22 -1.57 -5.56 7.33
N THR A 23 -2.61 -6.37 7.32
CA THR A 23 -2.65 -7.65 6.64
C THR A 23 -3.90 -7.69 5.77
N ILE A 24 -3.74 -8.00 4.48
CA ILE A 24 -4.83 -8.24 3.56
C ILE A 24 -5.11 -9.74 3.58
N THR A 25 -6.37 -10.15 3.72
CA THR A 25 -6.80 -11.54 3.57
C THR A 25 -7.55 -11.66 2.26
N LEU A 26 -7.02 -12.47 1.35
CA LEU A 26 -7.63 -12.71 0.04
C LEU A 26 -8.91 -13.54 0.18
N SER A 27 -9.82 -13.43 -0.78
CA SER A 27 -10.99 -14.33 -0.81
C SER A 27 -10.57 -15.80 -0.93
N ALA A 28 -11.44 -16.72 -0.49
CA ALA A 28 -11.24 -18.16 -0.60
C ALA A 28 -11.03 -18.66 -2.04
N LYS A 29 -11.42 -17.87 -3.03
CA LYS A 29 -11.34 -18.21 -4.46
C LYS A 29 -10.23 -17.49 -5.20
N ALA A 30 -9.37 -16.75 -4.49
CA ALA A 30 -8.24 -16.05 -5.10
C ALA A 30 -7.27 -17.04 -5.73
N LYS A 31 -6.78 -16.70 -6.93
CA LYS A 31 -5.85 -17.53 -7.70
C LYS A 31 -4.60 -16.78 -8.15
N LYS A 32 -4.73 -15.48 -8.41
CA LYS A 32 -3.63 -14.68 -8.95
C LYS A 32 -3.82 -13.21 -8.62
N ILE A 33 -2.77 -12.55 -8.13
CA ILE A 33 -2.73 -11.09 -8.00
C ILE A 33 -2.26 -10.52 -9.34
N ILE A 34 -3.03 -9.56 -9.85
CA ILE A 34 -2.82 -8.93 -11.16
C ILE A 34 -2.45 -7.45 -11.06
N GLY A 35 -2.63 -6.85 -9.89
CA GLY A 35 -2.29 -5.45 -9.67
C GLY A 35 -1.99 -5.17 -8.21
N LEU A 36 -1.07 -4.25 -7.99
CA LEU A 36 -0.73 -3.71 -6.67
C LEU A 36 -0.87 -2.21 -6.72
N TRP A 37 -1.24 -1.60 -5.62
CA TRP A 37 -1.24 -0.15 -5.50
C TRP A 37 -0.96 0.24 -4.06
N ALA A 38 -0.37 1.41 -3.87
CA ALA A 38 -0.18 1.95 -2.55
C ALA A 38 0.00 3.45 -2.61
N TYR A 39 -0.37 4.12 -1.52
CA TYR A 39 -0.22 5.55 -1.42
C TYR A 39 0.15 6.01 -0.03
N ALA A 40 0.75 7.20 0.03
CA ALA A 40 0.90 8.00 1.22
C ALA A 40 0.40 9.42 0.95
N ILE A 41 -0.55 9.90 1.75
CA ILE A 41 -1.14 11.23 1.59
C ILE A 41 -0.73 12.13 2.75
N GLY A 42 -0.15 13.27 2.40
CA GLY A 42 0.12 14.42 3.25
C GLY A 42 -1.10 15.00 3.94
N GLY A 43 -1.01 15.25 5.24
CA GLY A 43 -1.98 16.05 5.97
C GLY A 43 -1.77 17.56 5.78
N ALA A 44 -2.71 18.37 6.29
CA ALA A 44 -2.69 19.83 6.20
C ALA A 44 -1.51 20.52 6.93
N ALA A 45 -0.68 19.75 7.66
CA ALA A 45 0.45 20.25 8.44
C ALA A 45 1.82 19.91 7.83
N LEU A 46 1.87 19.40 6.59
CA LEU A 46 3.14 19.27 5.87
C LEU A 46 3.83 20.63 5.75
N THR A 47 5.11 20.68 6.09
CA THR A 47 5.95 21.86 6.02
C THR A 47 6.62 21.98 4.65
N THR A 48 7.11 23.16 4.32
CA THR A 48 7.79 23.44 3.02
C THR A 48 9.11 22.69 2.83
N ALA A 49 9.63 22.03 3.87
CA ALA A 49 10.89 21.29 3.83
C ALA A 49 10.71 19.76 3.81
N GLU A 50 9.48 19.27 3.74
CA GLU A 50 9.19 17.82 3.78
C GLU A 50 8.91 17.25 2.39
N ALA A 51 9.63 16.18 2.05
CA ALA A 51 9.31 15.34 0.92
C ALA A 51 8.58 14.10 1.42
N VAL A 52 7.39 13.83 0.87
CA VAL A 52 6.67 12.58 1.11
C VAL A 52 7.12 11.58 0.06
N THR A 53 8.04 10.70 0.42
CA THR A 53 8.50 9.58 -0.41
C THR A 53 8.71 8.35 0.47
N GLY A 54 8.66 7.17 -0.14
CA GLY A 54 8.89 5.93 0.60
C GLY A 54 8.67 4.68 -0.25
N ILE A 55 8.84 3.54 0.40
CA ILE A 55 8.77 2.21 -0.20
C ILE A 55 7.72 1.38 0.51
N VAL A 56 7.00 0.57 -0.26
CA VAL A 56 6.19 -0.54 0.24
C VAL A 56 6.96 -1.83 0.12
N ARG A 57 6.85 -2.68 1.14
CA ARG A 57 7.22 -4.09 1.06
C ARG A 57 5.98 -4.95 1.30
N LEU A 58 5.78 -5.96 0.46
CA LEU A 58 4.80 -7.00 0.69
C LEU A 58 5.50 -8.29 1.12
N ASP A 59 4.81 -9.03 1.97
CA ASP A 59 5.23 -10.35 2.41
C ASP A 59 4.01 -11.25 2.54
N SER A 60 4.19 -12.56 2.41
CA SER A 60 3.12 -13.51 2.67
C SER A 60 3.68 -14.76 3.32
N PRO A 61 3.08 -15.22 4.43
CA PRO A 61 3.42 -16.51 5.01
C PRO A 61 2.83 -17.69 4.22
N ASP A 62 1.83 -17.44 3.36
CA ASP A 62 1.02 -18.49 2.73
C ASP A 62 1.47 -18.81 1.30
N PHE A 63 2.14 -17.87 0.62
CA PHE A 63 2.66 -18.07 -0.73
C PHE A 63 3.85 -17.16 -1.02
N SER A 64 4.63 -17.50 -2.04
CA SER A 64 5.79 -16.68 -2.42
C SER A 64 5.36 -15.39 -3.11
N ILE A 65 5.77 -14.26 -2.54
CA ILE A 65 5.60 -12.91 -3.10
C ILE A 65 6.96 -12.29 -3.52
N ALA A 66 7.97 -13.14 -3.71
CA ALA A 66 9.38 -12.74 -3.70
C ALA A 66 9.81 -11.72 -4.78
N PRO A 67 10.75 -10.84 -4.39
CA PRO A 67 10.61 -9.82 -3.36
C PRO A 67 9.92 -8.60 -3.97
N MET A 68 8.70 -8.30 -3.49
CA MET A 68 7.93 -7.17 -3.99
C MET A 68 8.18 -5.93 -3.12
N ARG A 69 9.12 -5.10 -3.57
CA ARG A 69 9.26 -3.72 -3.10
C ARG A 69 8.93 -2.76 -4.23
N PHE A 70 8.09 -1.77 -3.95
CA PHE A 70 7.72 -0.77 -4.95
C PHE A 70 7.54 0.62 -4.31
N PRO A 71 7.73 1.70 -5.07
CA PRO A 71 7.55 3.05 -4.56
C PRO A 71 6.11 3.30 -4.09
N LEU A 72 5.98 4.05 -3.00
CA LEU A 72 4.71 4.66 -2.64
C LEU A 72 4.34 5.75 -3.65
N ASP A 73 3.08 5.77 -4.05
CA ASP A 73 2.55 6.89 -4.82
C ASP A 73 2.13 7.99 -3.83
N CYS A 74 2.90 9.07 -3.82
CA CYS A 74 2.86 10.06 -2.75
C CYS A 74 2.18 11.35 -3.18
N VAL A 75 1.32 11.87 -2.32
CA VAL A 75 0.70 13.19 -2.50
C VAL A 75 1.25 14.15 -1.47
N SER A 76 2.11 15.07 -1.91
CA SER A 76 2.71 16.14 -1.11
C SER A 76 1.89 17.44 -1.12
N ALA A 77 0.57 17.36 -1.30
CA ALA A 77 -0.29 18.52 -1.33
C ALA A 77 -0.74 18.94 0.07
N LEU A 78 -0.76 20.25 0.34
CA LEU A 78 -1.50 20.86 1.46
C LEU A 78 -3.01 20.68 1.21
N ALA A 79 -3.51 19.47 1.44
CA ALA A 79 -4.92 19.18 1.23
C ALA A 79 -5.73 19.61 2.46
N THR A 80 -6.22 20.86 2.44
CA THR A 80 -7.15 21.39 3.45
C THR A 80 -8.56 20.81 3.31
N THR A 81 -8.89 20.28 2.14
CA THR A 81 -10.11 19.52 1.83
C THR A 81 -9.69 18.34 0.95
N GLY A 82 -10.29 17.16 1.17
CA GLY A 82 -9.78 15.87 0.70
C GLY A 82 -9.21 15.84 -0.71
N VAL A 83 -8.07 15.17 -0.89
CA VAL A 83 -7.43 15.01 -2.20
C VAL A 83 -8.10 13.87 -2.96
N GLY A 84 -8.65 14.19 -4.13
CA GLY A 84 -8.95 13.19 -5.14
C GLY A 84 -7.64 12.62 -5.66
N PHE A 85 -7.37 11.36 -5.36
CA PHE A 85 -6.14 10.70 -5.73
C PHE A 85 -6.44 9.32 -6.29
N SER A 86 -5.83 8.99 -7.42
CA SER A 86 -5.95 7.70 -8.10
C SER A 86 -4.58 7.04 -8.07
N PRO A 87 -4.32 6.11 -7.13
CA PRO A 87 -3.01 5.48 -7.04
C PRO A 87 -2.66 4.79 -8.34
N ARG A 88 -1.39 4.91 -8.75
CA ARG A 88 -0.85 4.12 -9.83
C ARG A 88 -0.95 2.63 -9.47
N ILE A 89 -1.61 1.87 -10.34
CA ILE A 89 -1.64 0.42 -10.27
C ILE A 89 -0.38 -0.12 -10.94
N LEU A 90 0.42 -0.86 -10.18
CA LEU A 90 1.54 -1.65 -10.68
C LEU A 90 1.00 -3.00 -11.17
N PRO A 91 1.02 -3.29 -12.47
CA PRO A 91 0.61 -4.60 -12.98
C PRO A 91 1.62 -5.66 -12.54
N VAL A 92 1.12 -6.80 -12.09
CA VAL A 92 1.94 -7.94 -11.66
C VAL A 92 1.30 -9.25 -12.11
N ASP A 93 2.04 -10.35 -12.03
CA ASP A 93 1.52 -11.70 -12.27
C ASP A 93 2.05 -12.62 -11.18
N ILE A 94 1.34 -12.66 -10.05
CA ILE A 94 1.77 -13.39 -8.85
C ILE A 94 0.73 -14.47 -8.55
N PRO A 95 1.11 -15.76 -8.52
CA PRO A 95 0.23 -16.82 -8.04
C PRO A 95 -0.22 -16.52 -6.61
N ALA A 96 -1.51 -16.66 -6.35
CA ALA A 96 -2.09 -16.44 -5.02
C ALA A 96 -2.85 -17.67 -4.54
N VAL A 97 -2.94 -17.80 -3.23
CA VAL A 97 -3.67 -18.90 -2.57
C VAL A 97 -4.95 -18.33 -1.96
N GLY A 98 -6.06 -19.04 -2.13
CA GLY A 98 -7.34 -18.68 -1.51
C GLY A 98 -7.23 -18.58 0.01
N ASN A 99 -7.81 -17.54 0.61
CA ASN A 99 -7.64 -17.16 2.03
C ASN A 99 -6.20 -16.81 2.43
N GLY A 100 -5.27 -16.69 1.47
CA GLY A 100 -3.90 -16.28 1.73
C GLY A 100 -3.82 -14.87 2.29
N LYS A 101 -2.84 -14.66 3.16
CA LYS A 101 -2.59 -13.39 3.84
C LYS A 101 -1.40 -12.69 3.22
N ILE A 102 -1.50 -11.36 3.11
CA ILE A 102 -0.42 -10.50 2.63
C ILE A 102 -0.18 -9.44 3.70
N ASP A 103 0.98 -9.50 4.33
CA ASP A 103 1.45 -8.49 5.24
C ASP A 103 2.04 -7.31 4.46
N CYS A 104 1.55 -6.11 4.77
CA CYS A 104 1.90 -4.89 4.08
C CYS A 104 2.72 -3.99 4.99
N PHE A 105 3.89 -3.59 4.53
CA PHE A 105 4.83 -2.76 5.27
C PHE A 105 5.14 -1.48 4.49
N VAL A 106 5.34 -0.39 5.22
CA VAL A 106 5.70 0.92 4.68
C VAL A 106 6.94 1.44 5.39
N THR A 107 7.80 2.11 4.63
CA THR A 107 8.93 2.89 5.15
C THR A 107 8.94 4.23 4.43
N LEU A 108 8.98 5.34 5.18
CA LEU A 108 9.16 6.68 4.62
C LEU A 108 10.65 7.03 4.52
N ASP A 109 11.06 7.78 3.51
CA ASP A 109 12.48 8.17 3.34
C ASP A 109 12.89 9.30 4.28
N MET A 110 11.91 10.01 4.86
CA MET A 110 12.12 11.11 5.82
C MET A 110 11.03 11.07 6.89
N ALA A 111 11.44 11.36 8.13
CA ALA A 111 10.51 11.52 9.24
C ALA A 111 9.65 12.77 9.01
N GLN A 112 8.34 12.64 9.22
CA GLN A 112 7.40 13.71 8.96
C GLN A 112 6.97 14.33 10.28
N THR A 113 6.84 15.65 10.28
CA THR A 113 6.32 16.44 11.39
C THR A 113 4.81 16.23 11.50
N ALA A 114 4.14 16.11 10.36
CA ALA A 114 2.71 15.82 10.26
C ALA A 114 2.45 14.32 10.04
N ASP A 115 1.30 13.88 10.53
CA ASP A 115 0.80 12.52 10.31
C ASP A 115 0.43 12.33 8.83
N LEU A 116 1.08 11.38 8.15
CA LEU A 116 0.69 10.91 6.82
C LEU A 116 -0.29 9.75 6.93
N LYS A 117 -1.15 9.57 5.93
CA LYS A 117 -1.99 8.38 5.82
C LYS A 117 -1.50 7.47 4.71
N SER A 118 -1.03 6.28 5.09
CA SER A 118 -0.57 5.25 4.17
C SER A 118 -1.61 4.14 4.00
N ARG A 119 -1.73 3.61 2.78
CA ARG A 119 -2.62 2.48 2.48
C ARG A 119 -2.04 1.65 1.35
N VAL A 120 -2.20 0.33 1.43
CA VAL A 120 -1.75 -0.62 0.41
C VAL A 120 -2.93 -1.49 -0.01
N GLY A 121 -3.01 -1.81 -1.30
CA GLY A 121 -4.03 -2.69 -1.83
C GLY A 121 -3.54 -3.58 -2.96
N VAL A 122 -4.34 -4.61 -3.20
CA VAL A 122 -4.09 -5.65 -4.20
C VAL A 122 -5.35 -5.86 -5.03
N ILE A 123 -5.14 -6.09 -6.31
CA ILE A 123 -6.16 -6.47 -7.29
C ILE A 123 -5.85 -7.90 -7.68
N TYR A 124 -6.83 -8.78 -7.55
CA TYR A 124 -6.64 -10.20 -7.81
C TYR A 124 -7.83 -10.82 -8.52
N GLU A 125 -7.57 -11.94 -9.17
CA GLU A 125 -8.54 -12.74 -9.89
C GLU A 125 -8.90 -13.99 -9.11
N GLY A 126 -10.17 -14.36 -9.18
CA GLY A 126 -10.72 -15.59 -8.60
C GLY A 126 -11.97 -16.08 -9.33
N ASP A 127 -12.42 -17.27 -8.94
CA ASP A 127 -13.68 -17.86 -9.42
C ASP A 127 -14.92 -17.37 -8.66
#